data_AF-A0A8T7HTC2-F1
#
_entry.id   AF-A0A8T7HTC2-F1
#
_cell.length_a   1.000
_cell.length_b   1.000
_cell.length_c   1.000
_cell.angle_alpha   90.00
_cell.angle_beta   90.00
_cell.angle_gamma   90.00
#
_symmetry.space_group_name_H-M   'P 1'
#
loop_
_entity.id
_entity.type
_entity.pdbx_description
1 polymer ?
#
loop_
_entity_poly.entity_id
_entity_poly.type
_entity_poly.pdbx_seq_one_letter_code
_entity_poly.pdbx_strand_id
1 'polypeptide(L)'
;MESMKPYFDLIAEWLPNPWAQASLWITAGILLSLVSTYLLKRLHFWGSSKTKNSLDDLIVDNIRSPVRWSIIFIAIYFAFQSLQIEPMWLNILVSIEVTFVIFLWGIFVYRIV
;
A
#
# COMPACT_ATOMS: atom_id res chain seq x y z
N MET A 1 15.32 -4.86 11.82
CA MET A 1 13.89 -4.96 12.14
C MET A 1 13.60 -4.62 13.61
N GLU A 2 14.48 -3.86 14.28
CA GLU A 2 14.34 -3.47 15.70
C GLU A 2 13.70 -2.09 15.93
N SER A 3 13.67 -1.22 14.92
CA SER A 3 13.25 0.18 15.08
C SER A 3 11.73 0.42 15.05
N MET A 4 10.91 -0.57 14.68
CA MET A 4 9.45 -0.42 14.56
C MET A 4 8.66 -0.95 15.77
N LYS A 5 9.29 -1.71 16.68
CA LYS A 5 8.67 -2.22 17.91
C LYS A 5 7.89 -1.16 18.73
N PRO A 6 8.40 0.07 18.97
CA PRO A 6 7.71 1.00 19.87
C PRO A 6 6.33 1.43 19.37
N TYR A 7 6.08 1.43 18.06
CA TYR A 7 4.77 1.81 17.51
C TYR A 7 3.73 0.69 17.64
N PHE A 8 4.15 -0.57 17.53
CA PHE A 8 3.26 -1.71 17.77
C PHE A 8 2.87 -1.81 19.24
N ASP A 9 3.82 -1.57 20.13
CA ASP A 9 3.59 -1.61 21.57
C ASP A 9 2.59 -0.52 22.00
N LEU A 10 2.66 0.69 21.41
CA LEU A 10 1.69 1.76 21.64
C LEU A 10 0.27 1.38 21.17
N ILE A 11 0.12 0.81 19.98
CA ILE A 11 -1.21 0.39 19.48
C ILE A 11 -1.75 -0.78 20.33
N ALA A 12 -0.89 -1.70 20.74
CA ALA A 12 -1.28 -2.83 21.58
C ALA A 12 -1.69 -2.40 23.01
N GLU A 13 -1.07 -1.35 23.55
CA GLU A 13 -1.42 -0.77 24.84
C GLU A 13 -2.83 -0.14 24.82
N TRP A 14 -3.14 0.62 23.76
CA TRP A 14 -4.43 1.30 23.64
C TRP A 14 -5.55 0.41 23.08
N LEU A 15 -5.20 -0.62 22.31
CA LEU A 15 -6.15 -1.50 21.61
C LEU A 15 -5.69 -2.97 21.74
N PRO A 16 -5.89 -3.59 22.91
CA PRO A 16 -5.34 -4.93 23.19
C PRO A 16 -5.97 -6.04 22.35
N ASN A 17 -7.12 -5.81 21.69
CA ASN A 17 -7.79 -6.81 20.87
C ASN A 17 -7.12 -6.94 19.48
N PRO A 18 -6.51 -8.08 19.13
CA PRO A 18 -5.83 -8.29 17.85
C PRO A 18 -6.72 -8.08 16.63
N TRP A 19 -8.00 -8.47 16.71
CA TRP A 19 -8.95 -8.29 15.62
C TRP A 19 -9.29 -6.82 15.38
N ALA A 20 -9.32 -6.03 16.45
CA ALA A 20 -9.54 -4.59 16.36
C ALA A 20 -8.32 -3.90 15.73
N GLN A 21 -7.10 -4.32 16.08
CA GLN A 21 -5.87 -3.82 15.44
C GLN A 21 -5.83 -4.16 13.95
N ALA A 22 -6.13 -5.42 13.59
CA ALA A 22 -6.19 -5.85 12.20
C ALA A 22 -7.21 -5.03 11.39
N SER A 23 -8.40 -4.82 11.94
CA SER A 23 -9.45 -4.01 11.32
C SER A 23 -9.03 -2.54 11.15
N LEU A 24 -8.29 -1.99 12.12
CA LEU A 24 -7.72 -0.65 12.05
C LEU A 24 -6.68 -0.55 10.94
N TRP A 25 -5.74 -1.50 10.84
CA TRP A 25 -4.73 -1.51 9.77
C TRP A 25 -5.36 -1.58 8.39
N ILE A 26 -6.35 -2.45 8.19
CA ILE A 26 -7.08 -2.55 6.91
C ILE A 26 -7.81 -1.24 6.60
N THR A 27 -8.52 -0.67 7.56
CA THR A 27 -9.27 0.58 7.38
C THR A 27 -8.33 1.74 7.07
N ALA A 28 -7.24 1.88 7.83
CA ALA A 28 -6.21 2.88 7.61
C ALA A 28 -5.54 2.72 6.24
N GLY A 29 -5.26 1.48 5.83
CA GLY A 29 -4.73 1.16 4.51
C GLY A 29 -5.66 1.54 3.38
N ILE A 30 -6.95 1.24 3.50
CA ILE A 30 -7.98 1.63 2.52
C ILE A 30 -8.06 3.16 2.44
N LEU A 31 -8.16 3.85 3.57
CA LEU A 31 -8.19 5.32 3.62
C LEU A 31 -6.93 5.93 3.00
N LEU A 32 -5.75 5.43 3.35
CA LEU A 32 -4.49 5.88 2.78
C LEU A 32 -4.46 5.64 1.27
N SER A 33 -4.93 4.49 0.79
CA SER A 33 -4.99 4.19 -0.64
C SER A 33 -5.90 5.15 -1.40
N LEU A 34 -7.03 5.56 -0.80
CA LEU A 34 -7.94 6.55 -1.36
C LEU A 34 -7.32 7.95 -1.37
N VAL A 35 -6.65 8.35 -0.28
CA VAL A 35 -5.94 9.63 -0.20
C VAL A 35 -4.79 9.69 -1.21
N SER A 36 -3.96 8.65 -1.30
CA SER A 36 -2.85 8.59 -2.25
C SER A 36 -3.33 8.67 -3.69
N THR A 37 -4.39 7.95 -4.06
CA THR A 37 -4.96 8.03 -5.43
C THR A 37 -5.58 9.40 -5.72
N TYR A 38 -6.24 10.02 -4.74
CA TYR A 38 -6.74 11.40 -4.87
C TYR A 38 -5.60 12.42 -5.04
N LEU A 39 -4.54 12.31 -4.24
CA LEU A 39 -3.37 13.19 -4.34
C LEU A 39 -2.68 13.04 -5.69
N LEU A 40 -2.47 11.81 -6.17
CA LEU A 40 -1.91 11.56 -7.50
C LEU A 40 -2.75 12.22 -8.61
N LYS A 41 -4.08 12.10 -8.53
CA LYS A 41 -4.98 12.76 -9.49
C LYS A 41 -4.90 14.29 -9.41
N ARG A 42 -4.82 14.85 -8.21
CA ARG A 42 -4.76 16.31 -8.00
C ARG A 42 -3.43 16.89 -8.47
N LEU A 43 -2.32 16.23 -8.16
CA LEU A 43 -0.99 16.59 -8.64
C LEU A 43 -0.92 16.53 -10.16
N HIS A 44 -1.52 15.50 -10.77
CA HIS A 44 -1.66 15.41 -12.21
C HIS A 44 -2.39 16.60 -12.80
N PHE A 45 -3.59 16.92 -12.29
CA PHE A 45 -4.39 18.03 -12.79
C PHE A 45 -3.64 19.36 -12.72
N TRP A 46 -2.86 19.58 -11.65
CA TRP A 46 -2.05 20.78 -11.49
C TRP A 46 -0.84 20.80 -12.44
N GLY A 47 -0.17 19.66 -12.64
CA GLY A 47 1.00 19.54 -13.52
C GLY A 47 0.65 19.57 -15.01
N SER A 48 -0.33 18.78 -15.43
CA SER A 48 -0.84 18.69 -16.82
C SER A 48 -1.34 20.03 -17.35
N SER A 49 -1.90 20.90 -16.49
CA SER A 49 -2.28 22.26 -16.88
C SER A 49 -1.12 23.13 -17.38
N LYS A 50 0.14 22.76 -17.07
CA LYS A 50 1.35 23.51 -17.43
C LYS A 50 2.17 22.87 -18.55
N THR A 51 1.98 21.59 -18.87
CA THR A 51 2.82 20.86 -19.83
C THR A 51 2.01 19.88 -20.69
N LYS A 52 2.03 20.07 -22.03
CA LYS A 52 1.49 19.12 -23.00
C LYS A 52 2.48 17.96 -23.21
N ASN A 53 2.63 17.07 -22.23
CA ASN A 53 3.48 15.88 -22.38
C ASN A 53 2.65 14.59 -22.25
N SER A 54 2.43 13.91 -23.37
CA SER A 54 1.63 12.67 -23.43
C SER A 54 2.23 11.52 -22.62
N LEU A 55 3.55 11.54 -22.37
CA LEU A 55 4.22 10.51 -21.58
C LEU A 55 3.91 10.68 -20.09
N ASP A 56 3.88 11.92 -19.59
CA ASP A 56 3.52 12.20 -18.18
C ASP A 56 2.06 11.84 -17.90
N ASP A 57 1.15 12.10 -18.85
CA ASP A 57 -0.26 11.71 -18.76
C ASP A 57 -0.39 10.17 -18.64
N LEU A 58 0.33 9.43 -19.49
CA LEU A 58 0.34 7.97 -19.49
C LEU A 58 0.92 7.39 -18.20
N ILE A 59 2.01 7.96 -17.66
CA ILE A 59 2.61 7.53 -16.40
C ILE A 59 1.61 7.71 -15.26
N VAL A 60 1.02 8.91 -15.14
CA VAL A 60 0.19 9.23 -13.97
C VAL A 60 -1.15 8.48 -14.00
N ASP A 61 -1.69 8.20 -15.18
CA ASP A 61 -2.90 7.38 -15.27
C ASP A 61 -2.63 5.90 -14.94
N ASN A 62 -1.45 5.38 -15.31
CA ASN A 62 -1.09 3.99 -15.02
C ASN A 62 -0.54 3.77 -13.60
N ILE A 63 0.10 4.76 -12.95
CA ILE A 63 0.76 4.60 -11.64
C ILE A 63 -0.23 4.46 -10.47
N ARG A 64 -1.48 4.92 -10.65
CA ARG A 64 -2.49 4.88 -9.58
C ARG A 64 -2.82 3.46 -9.13
N SER A 65 -2.89 2.52 -10.08
CA SER A 65 -3.22 1.12 -9.80
C SER A 65 -2.15 0.43 -8.94
N PRO A 66 -0.86 0.38 -9.34
CA PRO A 66 0.18 -0.27 -8.56
C PRO A 66 0.36 0.38 -7.19
N VAL A 67 0.32 1.72 -7.09
CA VAL A 67 0.43 2.42 -5.79
C VAL A 67 -0.71 2.05 -4.85
N ARG A 68 -1.95 2.03 -5.34
CA ARG A 68 -3.12 1.66 -4.54
C ARG A 68 -2.98 0.25 -3.97
N TRP A 69 -2.61 -0.72 -4.82
CA TRP A 69 -2.46 -2.12 -4.41
C TRP A 69 -1.27 -2.33 -3.48
N SER A 70 -0.14 -1.65 -3.69
CA SER A 70 1.01 -1.70 -2.78
C SER A 70 0.63 -1.23 -1.37
N ILE A 71 -0.14 -0.15 -1.24
CA ILE A 71 -0.62 0.33 0.07
C ILE A 71 -1.53 -0.72 0.74
N ILE A 72 -2.42 -1.35 -0.04
CA ILE A 72 -3.33 -2.38 0.48
C ILE A 72 -2.55 -3.61 0.96
N PHE A 73 -1.55 -4.08 0.22
CA PHE A 73 -0.71 -5.22 0.66
C PHE A 73 0.04 -4.91 1.94
N ILE A 74 0.62 -3.72 2.07
CA ILE A 74 1.27 -3.29 3.32
C ILE A 74 0.27 -3.33 4.50
N ALA A 75 -0.96 -2.89 4.29
CA ALA A 75 -1.99 -2.94 5.31
C ALA A 75 -2.42 -4.36 5.67
N ILE A 76 -2.50 -5.27 4.68
CA ILE A 76 -2.77 -6.70 4.89
C ILE A 76 -1.65 -7.33 5.72
N TYR A 77 -0.38 -7.08 5.36
CA TYR A 77 0.76 -7.55 6.14
C TYR A 77 0.67 -7.14 7.61
N PHE A 78 0.44 -5.86 7.89
CA PHE A 78 0.33 -5.38 9.27
C PHE A 78 -0.90 -5.94 10.01
N ALA A 79 -2.01 -6.15 9.31
CA ALA A 79 -3.18 -6.79 9.88
C ALA A 79 -2.88 -8.24 10.30
N PHE A 80 -2.25 -9.03 9.44
CA PHE A 80 -1.85 -10.41 9.75
C PHE A 80 -0.78 -10.47 10.85
N GLN A 81 0.14 -9.51 10.87
CA GLN A 81 1.14 -9.39 11.93
C GLN A 81 0.49 -9.12 13.30
N SER A 82 -0.54 -8.27 13.36
CA SER A 82 -1.26 -7.97 14.61
C SER A 82 -2.02 -9.17 15.17
N LEU A 83 -2.42 -10.12 14.32
CA LEU A 83 -3.04 -11.38 14.72
C LEU A 83 -2.05 -12.41 15.27
N GLN A 84 -0.76 -12.08 15.33
CA GLN A 84 0.32 -12.95 15.85
C GLN A 84 0.34 -14.34 15.20
N ILE A 85 0.02 -14.38 13.90
CA ILE A 85 0.02 -15.62 13.13
C ILE A 85 1.45 -16.18 13.06
N GLU A 86 1.56 -17.51 13.02
CA GLU A 86 2.83 -18.22 12.93
C GLU A 86 3.73 -17.63 11.82
N PRO A 87 5.04 -17.44 12.08
CA PRO A 87 5.96 -16.80 11.14
C PRO A 87 5.98 -17.44 9.74
N MET A 88 5.72 -18.75 9.66
CA MET A 88 5.61 -19.46 8.38
C MET A 88 4.53 -18.85 7.48
N TRP A 89 3.33 -18.61 8.01
CA TRP A 89 2.22 -18.05 7.24
C TRP A 89 2.46 -16.59 6.85
N LEU A 90 3.11 -15.81 7.72
CA LEU A 90 3.53 -14.45 7.39
C LEU A 90 4.54 -14.43 6.24
N ASN A 91 5.51 -15.35 6.24
CA ASN A 91 6.49 -15.45 5.15
C ASN A 91 5.83 -15.86 3.82
N ILE A 92 4.86 -16.79 3.87
CA ILE A 92 4.08 -17.18 2.69
C ILE A 92 3.29 -15.98 2.16
N LEU A 93 2.60 -15.24 3.04
CA LEU A 93 1.85 -14.03 2.67
C LEU A 93 2.76 -13.00 2.00
N VAL A 94 3.90 -12.65 2.61
CA VAL A 94 4.85 -11.69 2.05
C VAL A 94 5.37 -12.16 0.69
N SER A 95 5.65 -13.45 0.52
CA SER A 95 6.11 -14.00 -0.75
C SER A 95 5.07 -13.83 -1.86
N ILE A 96 3.80 -14.07 -1.52
CA ILE A 96 2.65 -13.88 -2.42
C ILE A 96 2.49 -12.39 -2.75
N GLU A 97 2.49 -11.52 -1.75
CA GLU A 97 2.37 -10.07 -1.92
C GLU A 97 3.50 -9.51 -2.79
N VAL A 98 4.75 -9.88 -2.53
CA VAL A 98 5.92 -9.46 -3.33
C VAL A 98 5.76 -9.91 -4.77
N THR A 99 5.28 -11.13 -5.02
CA THR A 99 5.02 -11.62 -6.38
C THR A 99 3.99 -10.73 -7.08
N PHE A 100 2.85 -10.45 -6.42
CA PHE A 100 1.84 -9.55 -6.98
C PHE A 100 2.36 -8.13 -7.22
N VAL A 101 3.16 -7.59 -6.30
CA VAL A 101 3.79 -6.28 -6.45
C VAL A 101 4.69 -6.27 -7.68
N ILE A 102 5.56 -7.27 -7.86
CA ILE A 102 6.43 -7.39 -9.04
C ILE A 102 5.59 -7.43 -10.32
N PHE A 103 4.53 -8.24 -10.37
CA PHE A 103 3.64 -8.29 -11.54
C PHE A 103 2.94 -6.96 -11.81
N LEU A 104 2.40 -6.31 -10.78
CA LEU A 104 1.71 -5.01 -10.91
C LEU A 104 2.64 -3.92 -11.43
N TRP A 105 3.85 -3.83 -10.86
CA TRP A 105 4.84 -2.87 -11.29
C TRP A 105 5.44 -3.22 -12.66
N GLY A 106 5.58 -4.51 -12.98
CA GLY A 106 5.97 -4.98 -14.31
C GLY A 106 4.95 -4.61 -15.39
N ILE A 107 3.65 -4.79 -15.12
CA ILE A 107 2.57 -4.35 -16.03
C ILE A 107 2.60 -2.82 -16.19
N PHE A 108 2.81 -2.08 -15.10
CA PHE A 108 2.95 -0.63 -15.15
C PHE A 108 4.08 -0.20 -16.08
N VAL A 109 5.28 -0.78 -15.93
CA VAL A 109 6.42 -0.49 -16.81
C VAL A 109 6.12 -0.87 -18.26
N TYR A 110 5.55 -2.06 -18.50
CA TYR A 110 5.18 -2.52 -19.83
C TYR A 110 4.15 -1.61 -20.52
N ARG A 111 3.27 -0.95 -19.75
CA ARG A 111 2.28 0.00 -20.31
C ARG A 111 2.87 1.36 -20.65
N ILE A 112 4.05 1.70 -20.12
CA ILE A 112 4.68 3.01 -20.31
C ILE A 112 5.75 2.98 -21.41
N VAL A 113 6.48 1.86 -21.51
CA VAL A 113 7.51 1.63 -22.54
C VAL A 113 6.87 1.23 -23.87
#